data_AF-A0A944P4P7-F1
#
_entry.id   AF-A0A944P4P7-F1
#
_cell.length_a   1.000
_cell.length_b   1.000
_cell.length_c   1.000
_cell.angle_alpha   90.00
_cell.angle_beta   90.00
_cell.angle_gamma   90.00
#
_symmetry.space_group_name_H-M   'P 1'
#
loop_
_entity.id
_entity.type
_entity.pdbx_description
1 polymer ?
#
loop_
_entity_poly.entity_id
_entity_poly.type
_entity_poly.pdbx_seq_one_letter_code
_entity_poly.pdbx_strand_id
1 'polypeptide(L)'
;MESPHGSSVGADAVRQSQQAVEDWAVIQYLNTDLLIDVDGDGEGDGDGDGSSATASWNSLMTHVHHEAALKALGEDLDPLFTVGGVWEADLRRTSAGWRISRTSVRPLWMSGTAPQPAANA
;
A
#
# COMPACT_ATOMS: atom_id res chain seq x y z
N MET A 1 9.15 -0.37 -1.63
CA MET A 1 7.75 0.00 -1.90
C MET A 1 7.73 0.77 -3.21
N GLU A 2 6.82 0.41 -4.10
CA GLU A 2 6.61 1.09 -5.37
C GLU A 2 5.16 1.57 -5.44
N SER A 3 4.96 2.83 -5.77
CA SER A 3 3.65 3.46 -5.84
C SER A 3 3.64 4.52 -6.95
N PRO A 4 2.47 5.08 -7.30
CA PRO A 4 2.38 6.24 -8.18
C PRO A 4 3.20 7.46 -7.72
N HIS A 5 3.48 7.56 -6.41
CA HIS A 5 4.28 8.64 -5.82
C HIS A 5 5.80 8.35 -5.86
N GLY A 6 6.22 7.26 -6.51
CA GLY A 6 7.62 6.85 -6.65
C GLY A 6 7.98 5.60 -5.85
N SER A 7 9.28 5.31 -5.81
CA SER A 7 9.86 4.13 -5.15
C SER A 7 10.67 4.51 -3.90
N SER A 8 10.57 3.70 -2.86
CA SER A 8 11.29 3.88 -1.59
C SER A 8 11.76 2.54 -1.03
N VAL A 9 12.82 2.57 -0.22
CA VAL A 9 13.48 1.36 0.33
C VAL A 9 13.74 1.53 1.82
N GLY A 10 13.72 0.41 2.57
CA GLY A 10 14.08 0.39 3.99
C GLY A 10 13.24 1.35 4.83
N ALA A 11 13.90 2.17 5.66
CA ALA A 11 13.23 3.12 6.53
C ALA A 11 12.44 4.21 5.77
N ASP A 12 12.86 4.57 4.55
CA ASP A 12 12.11 5.53 3.72
C ASP A 12 10.76 4.96 3.28
N ALA A 13 10.69 3.66 3.00
CA ALA A 13 9.43 3.01 2.65
C ALA A 13 8.43 3.01 3.80
N VAL A 14 8.92 2.84 5.03
CA VAL A 14 8.08 2.93 6.24
C VAL A 14 7.56 4.35 6.43
N ARG A 15 8.44 5.36 6.29
CA ARG A 15 8.05 6.78 6.38
C ARG A 15 7.04 7.18 5.32
N GLN A 16 7.26 6.77 4.07
CA GLN A 16 6.32 7.04 2.98
C GLN A 16 4.94 6.43 3.28
N SER A 17 4.91 5.20 3.79
CA SER A 17 3.66 4.55 4.19
C SER A 17 2.97 5.30 5.33
N GLN A 18 3.72 5.76 6.33
CA GLN A 18 3.18 6.53 7.45
C GLN A 18 2.57 7.85 6.96
N GLN A 19 3.30 8.62 6.15
CA GLN A 19 2.79 9.88 5.59
C GLN A 19 1.50 9.65 4.78
N ALA A 20 1.48 8.61 3.94
CA ALA A 20 0.31 8.28 3.13
C ALA A 20 -0.93 7.92 3.98
N VAL A 21 -0.77 7.52 5.24
CA VAL A 21 -1.89 7.33 6.18
C VAL A 21 -2.30 8.67 6.80
N GLU A 22 -1.32 9.48 7.20
CA GLU A 22 -1.53 10.75 7.91
C GLU A 22 -2.19 11.85 7.04
N ASP A 23 -2.01 11.78 5.71
CA ASP A 23 -2.61 12.70 4.75
C ASP A 23 -4.16 12.67 4.74
N TRP A 24 -4.76 11.66 5.35
CA TRP A 24 -6.20 11.41 5.34
C TRP A 24 -6.79 11.35 6.74
N ALA A 25 -8.05 11.77 6.88
CA ALA A 25 -8.76 11.66 8.15
C ALA A 25 -9.10 10.20 8.47
N VAL A 26 -9.46 9.45 7.43
CA VAL A 26 -9.79 8.02 7.52
C VAL A 26 -9.32 7.33 6.26
N ILE A 27 -8.78 6.12 6.41
CA ILE A 27 -8.49 5.21 5.31
C ILE A 27 -9.13 3.84 5.57
N GLN A 28 -9.59 3.20 4.50
CA GLN A 28 -10.02 1.80 4.53
C GLN A 28 -9.60 1.11 3.25
N TYR A 29 -8.80 0.05 3.36
CA TYR A 29 -8.41 -0.79 2.23
C TYR A 29 -9.13 -2.13 2.34
N LEU A 30 -10.08 -2.38 1.43
CA LEU A 30 -10.73 -3.67 1.29
C LEU A 30 -9.97 -4.50 0.26
N ASN A 31 -9.37 -5.59 0.71
CA ASN A 31 -8.57 -6.47 -0.14
C ASN A 31 -9.34 -7.75 -0.45
N THR A 32 -9.28 -8.20 -1.71
CA THR A 32 -10.02 -9.36 -2.23
C THR A 32 -9.14 -10.19 -3.16
N ASP A 33 -9.56 -11.43 -3.43
CA ASP A 33 -8.90 -12.34 -4.37
C ASP A 33 -7.39 -12.51 -4.11
N LEU A 34 -7.03 -12.68 -2.83
CA LEU A 34 -5.64 -12.88 -2.44
C LEU A 34 -5.11 -14.20 -3.01
N LEU A 35 -4.12 -14.10 -3.89
CA LEU A 35 -3.36 -15.22 -4.43
C LEU A 35 -1.98 -15.21 -3.79
N ILE A 36 -1.54 -16.37 -3.30
CA ILE A 36 -0.22 -16.56 -2.71
C ILE A 36 0.41 -17.78 -3.38
N ASP A 37 1.63 -17.61 -3.87
CA ASP A 37 2.47 -18.68 -4.38
C ASP A 37 3.72 -18.80 -3.51
N VAL A 38 4.00 -19.98 -2.97
CA VAL A 38 5.12 -20.22 -2.06
C VAL A 38 6.20 -20.99 -2.80
N ASP A 39 7.40 -20.41 -2.86
CA ASP A 39 8.56 -21.04 -3.45
C ASP A 39 9.17 -22.03 -2.44
N GLY A 40 9.13 -23.33 -2.78
CA GLY A 40 9.72 -24.42 -1.98
C GLY A 40 8.69 -25.48 -1.58
N ASP A 41 9.15 -26.73 -1.49
CA ASP A 41 8.36 -27.96 -1.31
C ASP A 41 7.83 -28.21 0.11
N GLY A 42 7.86 -27.23 0.99
CA GLY A 42 7.26 -27.34 2.33
C GLY A 42 7.97 -28.29 3.30
N GLU A 43 8.98 -29.04 2.86
CA GLU A 43 9.84 -29.90 3.69
C GLU A 43 11.22 -29.26 3.88
N GLY A 44 11.25 -28.13 4.58
CA GLY A 44 12.51 -27.55 5.06
C GLY A 44 12.86 -28.12 6.44
N ASP A 45 13.92 -28.92 6.50
CA ASP A 45 14.53 -29.47 7.72
C ASP A 45 14.82 -28.36 8.75
N GLY A 46 13.88 -28.13 9.68
CA GLY A 46 14.13 -27.56 11.01
C GLY A 46 14.52 -26.07 11.13
N ASP A 47 15.20 -25.46 10.16
CA ASP A 47 15.95 -24.20 10.38
C ASP A 47 15.62 -23.07 9.38
N GLY A 48 14.38 -23.01 8.88
CA GLY A 48 13.62 -21.77 8.68
C GLY A 48 14.24 -20.52 8.02
N ASP A 49 15.26 -20.62 7.15
CA ASP A 49 15.90 -19.46 6.52
C ASP A 49 16.07 -19.66 5.02
N GLY A 50 15.08 -19.25 4.22
CA GLY A 50 15.22 -19.28 2.75
C GLY A 50 13.93 -19.31 1.93
N SER A 51 12.81 -19.76 2.51
CA SER A 51 11.54 -19.80 1.78
C SER A 51 11.11 -18.39 1.35
N SER A 52 10.71 -18.26 0.08
CA SER A 52 10.05 -17.08 -0.46
C SER A 52 8.61 -17.38 -0.83
N ALA A 53 7.84 -16.33 -0.96
CA ALA A 53 6.52 -16.39 -1.56
C ALA A 53 6.26 -15.10 -2.33
N THR A 54 5.36 -15.16 -3.29
CA THR A 54 4.76 -13.98 -3.91
C THR A 54 3.29 -13.92 -3.53
N ALA A 55 2.75 -12.71 -3.43
CA ALA A 55 1.33 -12.50 -3.22
C ALA A 55 0.82 -11.40 -4.15
N SER A 56 -0.43 -11.54 -4.60
CA SER A 56 -1.15 -10.49 -5.32
C SER A 56 -2.60 -10.42 -4.85
N TRP A 57 -3.18 -9.23 -4.86
CA TRP A 57 -4.57 -9.03 -4.47
C TRP A 57 -5.18 -7.79 -5.14
N ASN A 58 -6.50 -7.81 -5.28
CA ASN A 58 -7.29 -6.64 -5.63
C ASN A 58 -7.50 -5.79 -4.39
N SER A 59 -7.45 -4.46 -4.52
CA SER A 59 -7.70 -3.53 -3.42
C SER A 59 -8.63 -2.40 -3.84
N LEU A 60 -9.69 -2.18 -3.05
CA LEU A 60 -10.49 -0.96 -3.06
C LEU A 60 -10.04 -0.11 -1.88
N MET A 61 -9.39 1.01 -2.19
CA MET A 61 -8.80 1.92 -1.22
C MET A 61 -9.67 3.17 -1.14
N THR A 62 -10.31 3.38 0.01
CA THR A 62 -11.16 4.54 0.29
C THR A 62 -10.43 5.47 1.24
N HIS A 63 -10.39 6.75 0.91
CA HIS A 63 -9.76 7.78 1.71
C HIS A 63 -10.75 8.93 1.93
N VAL A 64 -10.79 9.44 3.15
CA VAL A 64 -11.63 10.58 3.54
C VAL A 64 -10.73 11.78 3.82
N HIS A 65 -11.02 12.92 3.19
CA HIS A 65 -10.28 14.14 3.44
C HIS A 65 -10.45 14.66 4.87
N HIS A 66 -9.39 15.28 5.40
CA HIS A 66 -9.51 16.13 6.57
C HIS A 66 -10.46 17.31 6.30
N GLU A 67 -11.24 17.71 7.30
CA GLU A 67 -12.12 18.89 7.18
C GLU A 67 -11.35 20.16 6.79
N ALA A 68 -10.11 20.31 7.28
CA ALA A 68 -9.25 21.43 6.94
C ALA A 68 -8.91 21.48 5.44
N ALA A 69 -8.72 20.32 4.81
CA ALA A 69 -8.43 20.23 3.37
C ALA A 69 -9.66 20.61 2.54
N LEU A 70 -10.85 20.14 2.93
CA LEU A 70 -12.11 20.52 2.26
C LEU A 70 -12.37 22.03 2.32
N LYS A 71 -12.13 22.65 3.48
CA LYS A 71 -12.27 24.10 3.66
C LYS A 71 -11.29 24.91 2.80
N ALA A 72 -10.06 24.40 2.62
CA ALA A 72 -9.01 25.10 1.87
C ALA A 72 -9.18 24.98 0.34
N LEU A 73 -9.69 23.84 -0.13
CA LEU A 73 -9.79 23.53 -1.57
C LEU A 73 -11.17 23.82 -2.17
N GLY A 74 -12.16 24.16 -1.33
CA GLY A 74 -13.50 24.58 -1.74
C GLY A 74 -14.58 23.55 -1.41
N GLU A 75 -15.80 24.04 -1.16
CA GLU A 75 -16.96 23.22 -0.77
C GLU A 75 -17.39 22.19 -1.85
N ASP A 76 -16.92 22.37 -3.09
CA ASP A 76 -17.20 21.46 -4.21
C ASP A 76 -16.24 20.25 -4.27
N LEU A 77 -15.24 20.16 -3.39
CA LEU A 77 -14.34 19.01 -3.35
C LEU A 77 -15.10 17.78 -2.84
N ASP A 78 -15.04 16.68 -3.60
CA ASP A 78 -15.54 15.39 -3.13
C ASP A 78 -14.85 15.02 -1.80
N PRO A 79 -15.58 14.76 -0.71
CA PRO A 79 -14.99 14.35 0.57
C PRO A 79 -14.24 13.02 0.48
N LEU A 80 -14.48 12.24 -0.58
CA LEU A 80 -13.86 10.94 -0.81
C LEU A 80 -12.85 10.98 -1.96
N PHE A 81 -11.76 10.27 -1.73
CA PHE A 81 -10.87 9.81 -2.79
C PHE A 81 -10.81 8.29 -2.79
N THR A 82 -11.16 7.67 -3.90
CA THR A 82 -11.21 6.22 -4.04
C THR A 82 -10.29 5.74 -5.13
N VAL A 83 -9.61 4.63 -4.88
CA VAL A 83 -8.69 4.00 -5.81
C VAL A 83 -9.02 2.50 -5.87
N GLY A 84 -9.28 2.01 -7.07
CA GLY A 84 -9.26 0.57 -7.35
C GLY A 84 -7.91 0.20 -7.94
N GLY A 85 -7.24 -0.80 -7.39
CA GLY A 85 -5.91 -1.18 -7.82
C GLY A 85 -5.56 -2.63 -7.55
N VAL A 86 -4.39 -3.02 -8.04
CA VAL A 86 -3.77 -4.32 -7.77
C VAL A 86 -2.52 -4.07 -6.94
N TRP A 87 -2.36 -4.87 -5.90
CA TRP A 87 -1.13 -4.92 -5.12
C TRP A 87 -0.40 -6.22 -5.39
N GLU A 88 0.92 -6.15 -5.32
CA GLU A 88 1.81 -7.29 -5.36
C GLU A 88 2.81 -7.18 -4.22
N ALA A 89 3.23 -8.32 -3.69
CA ALA A 89 4.23 -8.39 -2.64
C ALA A 89 5.17 -9.58 -2.84
N ASP A 90 6.43 -9.36 -2.49
CA ASP A 90 7.38 -10.44 -2.29
C ASP A 90 7.50 -10.67 -0.78
N LEU A 91 7.50 -11.93 -0.36
CA LEU A 91 7.61 -12.33 1.03
C LEU A 91 8.85 -13.20 1.25
N ARG A 92 9.44 -13.07 2.43
CA ARG A 92 10.56 -13.89 2.90
C ARG A 92 10.24 -14.46 4.28
N ARG A 93 10.51 -15.75 4.48
CA ARG A 93 10.44 -16.37 5.79
C ARG A 93 11.69 -16.00 6.57
N THR A 94 11.50 -15.51 7.80
CA THR A 94 12.57 -15.22 8.76
C THR A 94 12.38 -16.11 9.99
N SER A 95 13.36 -16.14 10.89
CA SER A 95 13.22 -16.79 12.20
C SER A 95 12.05 -16.26 13.04
N ALA A 96 11.59 -15.03 12.76
CA ALA A 96 10.42 -14.40 13.39
C ALA A 96 9.12 -14.54 12.55
N GLY A 97 9.11 -15.42 11.55
CA GLY A 97 7.99 -15.67 10.63
C GLY A 97 8.09 -14.92 9.30
N TRP A 98 7.03 -14.95 8.52
CA TRP A 98 6.97 -14.29 7.21
C TRP A 98 7.02 -12.76 7.33
N ARG A 99 7.77 -12.13 6.43
CA ARG A 99 7.89 -10.68 6.30
C ARG A 99 7.72 -10.29 4.84
N ILE A 100 7.08 -9.15 4.62
CA ILE A 100 7.02 -8.52 3.30
C ILE A 100 8.38 -7.87 3.03
N SER A 101 9.04 -8.29 1.95
CA SER A 101 10.33 -7.71 1.51
C SER A 101 10.16 -6.65 0.43
N ARG A 102 9.09 -6.75 -0.38
CA ARG A 102 8.74 -5.77 -1.40
C ARG A 102 7.23 -5.64 -1.49
N THR A 103 6.76 -4.43 -1.78
CA THR A 103 5.38 -4.17 -2.19
C THR A 103 5.36 -3.25 -3.40
N SER A 104 4.44 -3.49 -4.30
CA SER A 104 4.08 -2.58 -5.39
C SER A 104 2.57 -2.41 -5.44
N VAL A 105 2.11 -1.20 -5.74
CA VAL A 105 0.69 -0.91 -6.01
C VAL A 105 0.55 -0.28 -7.39
N ARG A 106 -0.39 -0.81 -8.16
CA ARG A 106 -0.77 -0.27 -9.47
C ARG A 106 -2.24 0.12 -9.45
N PRO A 107 -2.55 1.43 -9.47
CA PRO A 107 -3.92 1.90 -9.66
C PRO A 107 -4.46 1.46 -11.02
N LEU A 108 -5.71 1.02 -11.05
CA LEU A 108 -6.46 0.74 -12.27
C LEU A 108 -7.45 1.86 -12.59
N TRP A 109 -8.06 2.44 -11.56
CA TRP A 109 -8.94 3.59 -11.66
C TRP A 109 -8.91 4.41 -10.38
N MET A 110 -9.28 5.68 -10.50
CA MET A 110 -9.35 6.64 -9.39
C MET A 110 -10.60 7.51 -9.53
N SER A 111 -11.22 7.91 -8.42
CA SER A 111 -12.31 8.88 -8.37
C SER A 111 -12.10 9.84 -7.19
N GLY A 112 -12.41 11.12 -7.38
CA GLY A 112 -12.08 12.20 -6.44
C GLY A 112 -10.67 12.77 -6.67
N THR A 113 -10.17 13.52 -5.69
CA THR A 113 -8.90 14.26 -5.81
C THR A 113 -7.93 13.83 -4.72
N ALA A 114 -6.75 13.34 -5.09
CA ALA A 114 -5.68 13.11 -4.13
C ALA A 114 -5.07 14.44 -3.64
N PRO A 115 -4.64 14.54 -2.35
CA PRO A 115 -3.78 15.61 -1.89
C PRO A 115 -2.58 15.72 -2.83
N GLN A 116 -2.37 16.91 -3.36
CA GLN A 116 -1.14 17.19 -4.08
C GLN A 116 -0.03 17.31 -3.03
N PRO A 117 1.12 16.64 -3.19
CA PRO A 117 2.28 16.96 -2.38
C PRO A 117 2.57 18.46 -2.58
N ALA A 118 2.92 19.16 -1.50
CA ALA A 118 3.28 20.57 -1.60
C ALA A 118 4.34 20.73 -2.69
N ALA A 119 4.07 21.60 -3.67
CA ALA A 119 5.09 21.97 -4.64
C ALA A 119 6.27 22.51 -3.83
N ASN A 120 7.44 21.88 -3.98
CA ASN A 120 8.65 22.24 -3.25
C ASN A 120 8.81 23.77 -3.26
N ALA A 121 8.66 24.39 -2.09
CA ALA A 121 8.88 25.82 -1.85
C ALA A 121 10.34 26.05 -1.46
#